data_AF-A0A9E1VX53-F1
#
_entry.id   AF-A0A9E1VX53-F1
#
_cell.length_a   1.000
_cell.length_b   1.000
_cell.length_c   1.000
_cell.angle_alpha   90.00
_cell.angle_beta   90.00
_cell.angle_gamma   90.00
#
_symmetry.space_group_name_H-M   'P 1'
#
loop_
_entity.id
_entity.type
_entity.pdbx_description
1 polymer ?
#
loop_
_entity_poly.entity_id
_entity_poly.type
_entity_poly.pdbx_seq_one_letter_code
_entity_poly.pdbx_strand_id
1 'polypeptide(L)'
;IAGYMWVAMLVAAVGIAIMAGDELSLGKGLGEGFGLIAALGFAGLTVSLRARPQTDKLITIFFATIVASIFGFAGLVINELTFSLIVIDVLNCLTMGWFQIGLGFVLFTAGAKYLQAVELTLLSLTEVIAGPIIVWIVIGEIPSTPSLTGGALILAAIILMALMASRTDRRAIAI
;
A
#
# COMPACT_ATOMS: atom_id res chain seq x y z
N ILE A 1 18.52 -12.29 6.94
CA ILE A 1 17.22 -12.52 6.27
C ILE A 1 17.12 -14.01 6.03
N ALA A 2 16.11 -14.67 6.59
CA ALA A 2 15.98 -16.11 6.48
C ALA A 2 15.38 -16.51 5.13
N GLY A 3 15.78 -17.65 4.57
CA GLY A 3 15.38 -18.11 3.23
C GLY A 3 13.86 -18.20 3.03
N TYR A 4 13.10 -18.46 4.10
CA TYR A 4 11.65 -18.51 4.05
C TYR A 4 10.98 -17.16 3.72
N MET A 5 11.62 -16.04 4.07
CA MET A 5 11.10 -14.70 3.77
C MET A 5 11.12 -14.44 2.26
N TRP A 6 12.16 -14.92 1.57
CA TRP A 6 12.26 -14.82 0.10
C TRP A 6 11.17 -15.61 -0.60
N VAL A 7 10.88 -16.82 -0.12
CA VAL A 7 9.79 -17.66 -0.66
C VAL A 7 8.45 -16.96 -0.45
N ALA A 8 8.18 -16.43 0.76
CA ALA A 8 6.93 -15.71 1.02
C ALA A 8 6.77 -14.46 0.15
N MET A 9 7.84 -13.68 -0.06
CA MET A 9 7.83 -12.51 -0.95
C MET A 9 7.56 -12.90 -2.40
N LEU A 10 8.16 -13.98 -2.91
CA LEU A 10 7.89 -14.47 -4.27
C LEU A 10 6.44 -14.92 -4.44
N VAL A 11 5.90 -15.65 -3.46
CA VAL A 11 4.49 -16.09 -3.50
C VAL A 11 3.54 -14.90 -3.47
N ALA A 12 3.80 -13.90 -2.62
CA ALA A 12 3.02 -12.66 -2.58
C ALA A 12 3.11 -11.89 -3.91
N ALA A 13 4.29 -11.80 -4.51
CA ALA A 13 4.48 -11.14 -5.80
C ALA A 13 3.69 -11.83 -6.93
N VAL A 14 3.69 -13.17 -6.97
CA VAL A 14 2.85 -13.93 -7.90
C VAL A 14 1.36 -13.67 -7.64
N GLY A 15 0.95 -13.59 -6.38
CA GLY A 15 -0.44 -13.28 -6.02
C GLY A 15 -0.90 -11.92 -6.53
N ILE A 16 -0.07 -10.89 -6.37
CA ILE A 16 -0.35 -9.54 -6.91
C ILE A 16 -0.40 -9.58 -8.44
N ALA A 17 0.51 -10.30 -9.10
CA ALA A 17 0.53 -10.41 -10.55
C ALA A 17 -0.74 -11.08 -11.11
N ILE A 18 -1.27 -12.09 -10.43
CA ILE A 18 -2.56 -12.72 -10.78
C ILE A 18 -3.71 -11.72 -10.56
N MET A 19 -3.68 -10.98 -9.44
CA MET A 19 -4.72 -9.99 -9.10
C MET A 19 -4.79 -8.86 -10.14
N ALA A 20 -3.64 -8.38 -10.61
CA ALA A 20 -3.53 -7.28 -11.58
C ALA A 20 -3.57 -7.73 -13.04
N GLY A 21 -3.54 -9.04 -13.32
CA GLY A 21 -3.34 -9.59 -14.67
C GLY A 21 -4.44 -9.21 -15.66
N ASP A 22 -5.69 -9.15 -15.21
CA ASP A 22 -6.83 -8.79 -16.06
C ASP A 22 -6.94 -7.28 -16.32
N GLU A 23 -6.37 -6.46 -15.44
CA GLU A 23 -6.37 -4.99 -15.56
C GLU A 23 -5.20 -4.47 -16.42
N LEU A 24 -4.23 -5.34 -16.74
CA LEU A 24 -3.05 -4.99 -17.51
C LEU A 24 -3.42 -4.80 -19.00
N SER A 25 -3.85 -3.59 -19.35
CA SER A 25 -4.15 -3.25 -20.74
C SER A 25 -2.86 -3.15 -21.56
N LEU A 26 -2.55 -4.21 -22.32
CA LEU A 26 -1.47 -4.25 -23.32
C LEU A 26 -1.72 -3.21 -24.43
N GLY A 27 -1.38 -1.94 -24.18
CA GLY A 27 -1.56 -0.88 -25.18
C GLY A 27 -1.22 0.56 -24.78
N LYS A 28 -1.14 0.90 -23.48
CA LYS A 28 -0.79 2.26 -23.01
C LYS A 28 0.07 2.23 -21.73
N GLY A 29 1.27 1.66 -21.79
CA GLY A 29 2.14 1.40 -20.64
C GLY A 29 2.70 2.60 -19.85
N LEU A 30 2.23 3.83 -20.12
CA LEU A 30 2.62 5.00 -19.32
C LEU A 30 2.08 4.93 -17.89
N GLY A 31 0.84 4.47 -17.70
CA GLY A 31 0.23 4.33 -16.37
C GLY A 31 0.94 3.28 -15.51
N GLU A 32 1.28 2.14 -16.10
CA GLU A 32 2.04 1.06 -15.46
C GLU A 32 3.43 1.55 -15.00
N GLY A 33 4.10 2.36 -15.83
CA GLY A 33 5.38 3.01 -15.48
C GLY A 33 5.24 3.93 -14.26
N PHE A 34 4.20 4.76 -14.20
CA PHE A 34 3.92 5.58 -13.02
C PHE A 34 3.57 4.73 -11.80
N GLY A 35 2.88 3.60 -11.97
CA GLY A 35 2.61 2.63 -10.92
C GLY A 35 3.89 2.03 -10.32
N LEU A 36 4.86 1.65 -11.16
CA LEU A 36 6.17 1.18 -10.71
C LEU A 36 6.94 2.27 -9.95
N ILE A 37 6.93 3.51 -10.43
CA ILE A 37 7.56 4.65 -9.72
C ILE A 37 6.90 4.86 -8.36
N ALA A 38 5.56 4.78 -8.27
CA ALA A 38 4.83 4.89 -7.01
C ALA A 38 5.20 3.74 -6.05
N ALA A 39 5.29 2.50 -6.54
CA ALA A 39 5.69 1.35 -5.74
C ALA A 39 7.12 1.49 -5.19
N LEU A 40 8.07 1.96 -6.01
CA LEU A 40 9.43 2.27 -5.57
C LEU A 40 9.46 3.41 -4.55
N GLY A 41 8.64 4.44 -4.74
CA GLY A 41 8.48 5.54 -3.78
C GLY A 41 7.94 5.05 -2.43
N PHE A 42 6.92 4.19 -2.43
CA PHE A 42 6.34 3.61 -1.22
C PHE A 42 7.33 2.66 -0.50
N ALA A 43 8.09 1.88 -1.26
CA ALA A 43 9.17 1.06 -0.70
C ALA A 43 10.26 1.94 -0.05
N GLY A 44 10.69 3.01 -0.74
CA GLY A 44 11.65 3.97 -0.22
C GLY A 44 11.18 4.67 1.06
N LEU A 45 9.90 5.09 1.10
CA LEU A 45 9.26 5.63 2.29
C LEU A 45 9.32 4.63 3.45
N THR A 46 8.90 3.39 3.22
CA THR A 46 8.84 2.36 4.27
C THR A 46 10.23 2.04 4.83
N VAL A 47 11.25 1.95 3.97
CA VAL A 47 12.64 1.73 4.40
C VAL A 47 13.18 2.95 5.15
N SER A 48 12.92 4.17 4.67
CA SER A 48 13.37 5.42 5.29
C SER A 48 12.79 5.59 6.71
N LEU A 49 11.50 5.30 6.89
CA LEU A 49 10.81 5.35 8.18
C LEU A 49 11.44 4.46 9.25
N ARG A 50 12.10 3.37 8.84
CA ARG A 50 12.84 2.44 9.69
C ARG A 50 14.29 2.85 9.87
N ALA A 51 14.95 3.30 8.80
CA ALA A 51 16.37 3.65 8.80
C ALA A 51 16.69 4.86 9.68
N ARG A 52 15.77 5.82 9.79
CA ARG A 52 15.92 7.02 10.62
C ARG A 52 14.73 7.22 11.57
N PRO A 53 14.64 6.45 12.67
CA PRO A 53 13.51 6.54 13.59
C PRO A 53 13.49 7.85 14.40
N GLN A 54 14.63 8.55 14.49
CA GLN A 54 14.83 9.78 15.25
C GLN A 54 14.38 11.05 14.52
N THR A 55 14.07 10.95 13.22
CA THR A 55 13.60 12.11 12.43
C THR A 55 12.12 12.33 12.65
N ASP A 56 11.69 13.59 12.74
CA ASP A 56 10.26 13.91 12.81
C ASP A 56 9.56 13.55 11.50
N LYS A 57 8.70 12.53 11.57
CA LYS A 57 7.99 11.95 10.43
C LYS A 57 6.84 12.86 9.97
N LEU A 58 6.25 13.64 10.88
CA LEU A 58 5.14 14.54 10.54
C LEU A 58 5.60 15.66 9.62
N ILE A 59 6.74 16.28 9.93
CA ILE A 59 7.32 17.34 9.10
C ILE A 59 7.68 16.81 7.71
N THR A 60 8.23 15.59 7.64
CA THR A 60 8.57 14.94 6.36
C THR A 60 7.33 14.71 5.49
N ILE A 61 6.24 14.21 6.09
CA ILE A 61 4.97 13.99 5.37
C ILE A 61 4.36 15.32 4.92
N PHE A 62 4.44 16.37 5.73
CA PHE A 62 3.96 17.71 5.35
C PHE A 62 4.68 18.27 4.12
N PHE A 63 6.01 18.14 4.03
CA PHE A 63 6.74 18.53 2.82
C PHE A 63 6.36 17.66 1.61
N ALA A 64 6.18 16.35 1.81
CA ALA A 64 5.76 15.45 0.74
C ALA A 64 4.38 15.82 0.17
N THR A 65 3.42 16.20 1.02
CA THR A 65 2.08 16.61 0.56
C THR A 65 2.08 17.96 -0.14
N ILE A 66 2.96 18.90 0.23
CA ILE A 66 3.17 20.15 -0.53
C ILE A 66 3.66 19.83 -1.94
N VAL A 67 4.68 18.98 -2.08
CA VAL A 67 5.23 18.59 -3.37
C VAL A 67 4.17 17.88 -4.23
N ALA A 68 3.40 16.96 -3.63
CA ALA A 68 2.30 16.28 -4.31
C ALA A 68 1.20 17.26 -4.77
N SER A 69 0.88 18.27 -3.95
CA SER A 69 -0.11 19.30 -4.29
C SER A 69 0.36 20.17 -5.46
N ILE A 70 1.64 20.55 -5.48
CA ILE A 70 2.23 21.29 -6.61
C ILE A 70 2.18 20.45 -7.89
N PHE A 71 2.50 19.16 -7.80
CA PHE A 71 2.43 18.25 -8.94
C PHE A 71 1.00 18.10 -9.48
N GLY A 72 0.02 17.93 -8.59
CA GLY A 72 -1.40 17.89 -8.97
C GLY A 72 -1.88 19.19 -9.61
N PHE A 73 -1.48 20.33 -9.07
CA PHE A 73 -1.79 21.64 -9.64
C PHE A 73 -1.16 21.84 -11.02
N ALA A 74 0.10 21.44 -11.20
CA ALA A 74 0.76 21.48 -12.51
C ALA A 74 0.02 20.60 -13.54
N GLY A 75 -0.43 19.41 -13.12
CA GLY A 75 -1.25 18.53 -13.95
C GLY A 75 -2.57 19.17 -14.40
N LEU A 76 -3.23 19.92 -13.51
CA LEU A 76 -4.44 20.67 -13.84
C LEU A 76 -4.19 21.72 -14.93
N VAL A 77 -3.10 22.48 -14.79
CA VAL A 77 -2.71 23.54 -15.75
C VAL A 77 -2.35 22.94 -17.11
N ILE A 78 -1.57 21.86 -17.14
CA ILE A 78 -1.14 21.20 -18.38
C ILE A 78 -2.33 20.66 -19.18
N ASN A 79 -3.38 20.19 -18.49
CA ASN A 79 -4.58 19.63 -19.13
C ASN A 79 -5.69 20.68 -19.35
N GLU A 80 -5.42 21.96 -19.11
CA GLU A 80 -6.37 23.07 -19.27
C GLU A 80 -7.71 22.87 -18.51
N LEU A 81 -7.65 22.17 -17.38
CA LEU A 81 -8.83 21.84 -16.59
C LEU A 81 -9.24 23.02 -15.71
N THR A 82 -10.55 23.28 -15.64
CA THR A 82 -11.10 24.38 -14.82
C THR A 82 -11.27 23.94 -13.37
N PHE A 83 -11.01 24.85 -12.42
CA PHE A 83 -11.23 24.62 -10.99
C PHE A 83 -12.72 24.80 -10.62
N SER A 84 -13.61 24.03 -11.25
CA SER A 84 -15.03 24.00 -10.93
C SER A 84 -15.33 22.72 -10.16
N LEU A 85 -15.58 22.85 -8.86
CA LEU A 85 -15.88 21.72 -7.97
C LEU A 85 -17.28 21.86 -7.41
N ILE A 86 -18.03 20.77 -7.41
CA ILE A 86 -19.31 20.68 -6.70
C ILE A 86 -19.00 20.49 -5.21
N VAL A 87 -19.87 20.99 -4.33
CA VAL A 87 -19.71 20.88 -2.87
C VAL A 87 -19.49 19.42 -2.42
N ILE A 88 -20.13 18.46 -3.08
CA ILE A 88 -19.95 17.03 -2.78
C ILE A 88 -18.53 16.54 -3.07
N ASP A 89 -17.90 17.03 -4.14
CA ASP A 89 -16.53 16.64 -4.51
C ASP A 89 -15.54 17.23 -3.52
N VAL A 90 -15.76 18.46 -3.07
CA VAL A 90 -14.96 19.08 -2.00
C VAL A 90 -15.06 18.27 -0.71
N LEU A 91 -16.27 17.83 -0.34
CA LEU A 91 -16.46 17.00 0.85
C LEU A 91 -15.74 15.65 0.72
N ASN A 92 -15.85 14.99 -0.43
CA ASN A 92 -15.15 13.74 -0.71
C ASN A 92 -13.62 13.91 -0.65
N CYS A 93 -13.08 14.98 -1.21
CA CYS A 93 -11.66 15.31 -1.14
C CYS A 93 -11.20 15.53 0.32
N LEU A 94 -12.01 16.21 1.14
CA LEU A 94 -11.70 16.42 2.55
C LEU A 94 -11.70 15.10 3.33
N THR A 95 -12.69 14.23 3.09
CA THR A 95 -12.74 12.91 3.73
C THR A 95 -11.55 12.04 3.31
N MET A 96 -11.22 12.00 2.02
CA MET A 96 -10.04 11.27 1.51
C MET A 96 -8.73 11.82 2.10
N GLY A 97 -8.57 13.14 2.16
CA GLY A 97 -7.36 13.78 2.65
C GLY A 97 -7.18 13.64 4.17
N TRP A 98 -8.18 14.02 4.95
CA TRP A 98 -8.10 14.00 6.41
C TRP A 98 -8.22 12.60 6.99
N PHE A 99 -9.28 11.88 6.62
CA PHE A 99 -9.60 10.60 7.23
C PHE A 99 -8.80 9.46 6.60
N GLN A 100 -8.77 9.35 5.27
CA GLN A 100 -8.10 8.20 4.65
C GLN A 100 -6.57 8.35 4.65
N ILE A 101 -6.05 9.44 4.09
CA ILE A 101 -4.60 9.67 4.01
C ILE A 101 -4.06 10.11 5.37
N GLY A 102 -4.60 11.17 5.98
CA GLY A 102 -4.09 11.74 7.24
C GLY A 102 -4.06 10.73 8.38
N LEU A 103 -5.22 10.17 8.74
CA LEU A 103 -5.31 9.15 9.80
C LEU A 103 -4.48 7.90 9.45
N GLY A 104 -4.57 7.43 8.20
CA GLY A 104 -3.86 6.24 7.72
C GLY A 104 -2.34 6.37 7.90
N PHE A 105 -1.76 7.49 7.49
CA PHE A 105 -0.32 7.73 7.66
C PHE A 105 0.09 7.92 9.12
N VAL A 106 -0.74 8.53 9.97
CA VAL A 106 -0.46 8.64 11.41
C VAL A 106 -0.41 7.24 12.04
N LEU A 107 -1.38 6.38 11.75
CA LEU A 107 -1.40 5.00 12.22
C LEU A 107 -0.23 4.18 11.67
N PHE A 108 0.05 4.32 10.37
CA PHE A 108 1.16 3.62 9.70
C PHE A 108 2.52 4.02 10.30
N THR A 109 2.76 5.32 10.49
CA THR A 109 4.01 5.82 11.08
C THR A 109 4.17 5.47 12.56
N ALA A 110 3.07 5.41 13.31
CA ALA A 110 3.05 4.92 14.68
C ALA A 110 3.40 3.42 14.74
N GLY A 111 2.75 2.60 13.92
CA GLY A 111 3.03 1.15 13.81
C GLY A 111 4.45 0.85 13.34
N ALA A 112 5.00 1.68 12.45
CA ALA A 112 6.35 1.52 11.92
C ALA A 112 7.48 1.61 12.96
N LYS A 113 7.20 2.16 14.15
CA LYS A 113 8.16 2.16 15.27
C LYS A 113 8.30 0.79 15.93
N TYR A 114 7.27 -0.05 15.87
CA TYR A 114 7.19 -1.32 16.59
C TYR A 114 7.43 -2.54 15.70
N LEU A 115 7.08 -2.43 14.42
CA LEU A 115 7.10 -3.55 13.46
C LEU A 115 8.33 -3.52 12.56
N GLN A 116 8.85 -4.69 12.18
CA GLN A 116 9.92 -4.80 11.17
C GLN A 116 9.42 -4.35 9.79
N ALA A 117 10.34 -3.93 8.91
CA ALA A 117 9.98 -3.41 7.57
C ALA A 117 9.10 -4.38 6.77
N VAL A 118 9.34 -5.68 6.89
CA VAL A 118 8.57 -6.71 6.19
C VAL A 118 7.16 -6.87 6.77
N GLU A 119 6.97 -6.65 8.07
CA GLU A 119 5.65 -6.71 8.70
C GLU A 119 4.77 -5.51 8.29
N LEU A 120 5.38 -4.33 8.12
CA LEU A 120 4.68 -3.15 7.61
C LEU A 120 4.23 -3.34 6.16
N THR A 121 5.07 -3.93 5.31
CA THR A 121 4.68 -4.22 3.94
C THR A 121 3.61 -5.32 3.88
N LEU A 122 3.65 -6.32 4.77
CA LEU A 122 2.55 -7.29 4.88
C LEU A 122 1.23 -6.67 5.34
N LEU A 123 1.27 -5.70 6.26
CA LEU A 123 0.09 -4.92 6.66
C LEU A 123 -0.54 -4.22 5.46
N SER A 124 0.30 -3.58 4.63
CA SER A 124 -0.15 -2.95 3.39
C SER A 124 -0.76 -3.97 2.41
N LEU A 125 -0.17 -5.16 2.27
CA LEU A 125 -0.76 -6.23 1.45
C LEU A 125 -2.09 -6.76 2.00
N THR A 126 -2.27 -6.74 3.32
CA THR A 126 -3.53 -7.14 3.95
C THR A 126 -4.64 -6.16 3.60
N GLU A 127 -4.34 -4.86 3.56
CA GLU A 127 -5.27 -3.83 3.14
C GLU A 127 -5.68 -3.99 1.66
N VAL A 128 -4.73 -4.33 0.79
CA VAL A 128 -5.00 -4.60 -0.65
C VAL A 128 -6.04 -5.70 -0.83
N ILE A 129 -6.04 -6.72 0.03
CA ILE A 129 -7.04 -7.81 0.01
C ILE A 129 -8.36 -7.37 0.67
N ALA A 130 -8.28 -6.56 1.73
CA ALA A 130 -9.45 -6.07 2.44
C ALA A 130 -10.33 -5.17 1.55
N GLY A 131 -9.74 -4.40 0.64
CA GLY A 131 -10.47 -3.51 -0.28
C GLY A 131 -11.58 -4.23 -1.06
N PRO A 132 -11.26 -5.22 -1.92
CA PRO A 132 -12.26 -5.99 -2.66
C PRO A 132 -13.29 -6.69 -1.76
N ILE A 133 -12.88 -7.18 -0.58
CA ILE A 133 -13.78 -7.84 0.37
C ILE A 133 -14.81 -6.85 0.94
N ILE A 134 -14.38 -5.65 1.34
CA ILE A 134 -15.26 -4.63 1.89
C ILE A 134 -16.25 -4.15 0.82
N VAL A 135 -15.77 -3.91 -0.40
CA VAL A 135 -16.63 -3.50 -1.53
C VAL A 135 -17.66 -4.58 -1.84
N TRP A 136 -17.26 -5.85 -1.82
CA TRP A 136 -18.19 -6.96 -2.01
C TRP A 136 -19.29 -7.01 -0.94
N ILE A 137 -18.95 -6.79 0.33
CA ILE A 137 -19.92 -6.83 1.44
C ILE A 137 -20.84 -5.59 1.45
N VAL A 138 -20.29 -4.40 1.20
CA VAL A 138 -21.01 -3.13 1.36
C VAL A 138 -21.77 -2.73 0.10
N ILE A 139 -21.16 -2.91 -1.07
CA ILE A 139 -21.69 -2.46 -2.37
C ILE A 139 -22.27 -3.63 -3.17
N GLY A 140 -21.87 -4.87 -2.87
CA GLY A 140 -22.37 -6.06 -3.56
C GLY A 140 -21.63 -6.38 -4.86
N GLU A 141 -20.51 -5.72 -5.15
CA GLU A 141 -19.71 -6.02 -6.34
C GLU A 141 -18.96 -7.33 -6.15
N ILE A 142 -19.22 -8.31 -7.00
CA ILE A 142 -18.60 -9.64 -6.91
C ILE A 142 -17.15 -9.53 -7.41
N PRO A 143 -16.14 -9.85 -6.59
CA PRO A 143 -14.75 -9.84 -7.02
C PRO A 143 -14.53 -10.84 -8.16
N SER A 144 -13.69 -10.48 -9.12
CA SER A 144 -13.31 -11.38 -10.21
C SER A 144 -12.55 -12.60 -9.68
N THR A 145 -12.55 -13.70 -10.45
CA THR A 145 -11.82 -14.92 -10.09
C THR A 145 -10.32 -14.68 -9.88
N PRO A 146 -9.61 -13.86 -10.70
CA PRO A 146 -8.21 -13.51 -10.44
C PRO A 146 -8.02 -12.73 -9.13
N SER A 147 -8.94 -11.83 -8.78
CA SER A 147 -8.88 -11.08 -7.51
C SER A 147 -9.00 -11.99 -6.29
N LEU A 148 -9.91 -12.98 -6.34
CA LEU A 148 -10.07 -13.98 -5.27
C LEU A 148 -8.85 -14.90 -5.15
N THR A 149 -8.36 -15.43 -6.27
CA THR A 149 -7.22 -16.37 -6.28
C THR A 149 -5.90 -15.69 -5.91
N GLY A 150 -5.64 -14.50 -6.45
CA GLY A 150 -4.50 -13.65 -6.09
C GLY A 150 -4.53 -13.24 -4.62
N GLY A 151 -5.68 -12.78 -4.12
CA GLY A 151 -5.87 -12.44 -2.72
C GLY A 151 -5.65 -13.63 -1.77
N ALA A 152 -6.16 -14.81 -2.11
CA ALA A 152 -5.92 -16.03 -1.34
C ALA A 152 -4.43 -16.41 -1.30
N LEU A 153 -3.70 -16.23 -2.40
CA LEU A 153 -2.27 -16.51 -2.47
C LEU A 153 -1.45 -15.54 -1.60
N ILE A 154 -1.80 -14.25 -1.62
CA ILE A 154 -1.18 -13.23 -0.76
C ILE A 154 -1.47 -13.55 0.73
N LEU A 155 -2.71 -13.90 1.09
CA LEU A 155 -3.06 -14.31 2.45
C LEU A 155 -2.26 -15.53 2.90
N ALA A 156 -2.12 -16.54 2.03
CA ALA A 156 -1.30 -17.71 2.32
C ALA A 156 0.17 -17.33 2.59
N ALA A 157 0.74 -16.42 1.79
CA ALA A 157 2.10 -15.92 2.00
C ALA A 157 2.25 -15.20 3.36
N ILE A 158 1.29 -14.35 3.71
CA ILE A 158 1.25 -13.63 5.01
C ILE A 158 1.20 -14.63 6.17
N ILE A 159 0.28 -15.60 6.10
CA ILE A 159 0.11 -16.63 7.15
C ILE A 159 1.39 -17.45 7.30
N LEU A 160 1.99 -17.91 6.19
CA LEU A 160 3.25 -18.65 6.20
C LEU A 160 4.36 -17.83 6.87
N MET A 161 4.48 -16.55 6.53
CA MET A 161 5.49 -15.67 7.11
C MET A 161 5.28 -15.48 8.61
N ALA A 162 4.05 -15.24 9.06
CA ALA A 162 3.70 -15.08 10.47
C ALA A 162 3.95 -16.36 11.30
N LEU A 163 3.62 -17.53 10.75
CA LEU A 163 3.87 -18.82 11.39
C LEU A 163 5.37 -19.12 11.50
N MET A 164 6.17 -18.75 10.50
CA MET A 164 7.63 -18.97 10.55
C MET A 164 8.36 -17.96 11.42
N ALA A 165 7.90 -16.71 11.46
CA ALA A 165 8.41 -15.69 12.38
C ALA A 165 8.20 -16.11 13.84
N SER A 166 6.97 -16.49 14.22
CA SER A 166 6.64 -16.91 15.59
C SER A 166 7.40 -18.17 16.06
N ARG A 167 7.74 -19.08 15.14
CA ARG A 167 8.58 -20.25 15.42
C ARG A 167 10.06 -19.89 15.65
N THR A 168 10.54 -18.84 15.00
CA THR A 168 11.92 -18.35 15.15
C THR A 168 12.09 -17.64 16.49
N ASP A 169 11.15 -16.78 16.87
CA ASP A 169 11.16 -16.10 18.18
C ASP A 169 11.04 -17.08 19.35
N ARG A 170 10.18 -18.11 19.24
CA ARG A 170 10.10 -19.17 20.26
C ARG A 170 11.39 -19.97 20.43
N ARG A 171 12.16 -20.17 19.35
CA ARG A 171 13.47 -20.84 19.42
C ARG A 171 14.55 -19.94 20.05
N ALA A 172 14.46 -18.63 19.88
CA ALA A 172 15.39 -17.69 20.50
C ALA A 172 15.16 -17.52 22.01
N ILE A 173 13.94 -17.73 22.51
CA ILE A 173 13.60 -17.68 23.94
C ILE A 173 13.91 -19.02 24.65
N ALA A 174 14.05 -20.12 23.91
CA ALA A 174 14.29 -21.46 24.45
C ALA A 174 15.78 -21.84 24.58
N ILE A 175 16.71 -20.92 24.25
CA ILE A 175 18.17 -21.04 24.38
C ILE A 175 18.62 -20.04 25.45
#